data_AF-A0A9X2KC04-F1
#
_entry.id   AF-A0A9X2KC04-F1
#
_cell.length_a   1.000
_cell.length_b   1.000
_cell.length_c   1.000
_cell.angle_alpha   90.00
_cell.angle_beta   90.00
_cell.angle_gamma   90.00
#
_symmetry.space_group_name_H-M   'P 1'
#
loop_
_entity.id
_entity.type
_entity.pdbx_description
1 polymer ?
#
loop_
_entity_poly.entity_id
_entity_poly.type
_entity_poly.pdbx_seq_one_letter_code
_entity_poly.pdbx_strand_id
1 'polypeptide(L)'
;MTDAEQTSQWTEDDTPVASNGSLEVAVIPSAQCELVSVKRTTPLPEVQALMIRYDYSQLPVMSSAGNELRGAISWESIARASVAGSPSKANDCMRVARRVDLHSDLFSAIPAIIDDGYVFVFSNRGKLSGIVTTTDLALQFNLLARPFLQIGECERQLRQLLDKTFASTELVDASRYGKKNGDTGAAAMTLGEIKIFLSKPDNWKKLGVTLPREVVVDWVGEVGDLRNRIAHFKSDADDIHDELLQVRTLTEWVRTLL
;
A
#
# COMPACT_ATOMS: atom_id res chain seq x y z
N MET A 1 16.56 -7.12 -62.71
CA MET A 1 15.52 -7.69 -61.82
C MET A 1 16.25 -8.33 -60.65
N THR A 2 15.70 -8.13 -59.44
CA THR A 2 16.04 -8.72 -58.12
C THR A 2 17.43 -8.37 -57.57
N ASP A 3 17.64 -7.87 -56.35
CA ASP A 3 16.81 -7.62 -55.18
C ASP A 3 17.44 -6.45 -54.39
N ALA A 4 16.63 -5.51 -53.90
CA ALA A 4 17.06 -4.43 -53.01
C ALA A 4 16.63 -4.76 -51.58
N GLU A 5 17.61 -4.81 -50.68
CA GLU A 5 17.46 -5.02 -49.24
C GLU A 5 16.56 -3.93 -48.62
N GLN A 6 15.42 -4.35 -48.06
CA GLN A 6 14.62 -3.52 -47.16
C GLN A 6 15.14 -3.70 -45.73
N THR A 7 16.03 -2.81 -45.31
CA THR A 7 16.30 -2.53 -43.89
C THR A 7 15.06 -1.89 -43.27
N SER A 8 14.30 -2.67 -42.51
CA SER A 8 13.20 -2.18 -41.67
C SER A 8 13.77 -1.37 -40.52
N GLN A 9 13.56 -0.06 -40.60
CA GLN A 9 13.95 0.93 -39.61
C GLN A 9 12.91 0.87 -38.48
N TRP A 10 13.31 0.31 -37.34
CA TRP A 10 12.51 0.31 -36.11
C TRP A 10 12.42 1.76 -35.61
N THR A 11 11.25 2.38 -35.70
CA THR A 11 10.96 3.65 -35.04
C THR A 11 10.73 3.39 -33.56
N GLU A 12 11.68 3.82 -32.72
CA GLU A 12 11.50 3.99 -31.27
C GLU A 12 10.46 5.08 -31.01
N ASP A 13 9.17 4.75 -31.09
CA ASP A 13 8.12 5.64 -30.59
C ASP A 13 6.86 4.86 -30.17
N ASP A 14 7.06 3.84 -29.34
CA ASP A 14 5.95 3.11 -28.69
C ASP A 14 6.27 2.85 -27.21
N THR A 15 6.94 3.82 -26.56
CA THR A 15 6.87 3.93 -25.11
C THR A 15 5.45 4.35 -24.75
N PRO A 16 4.71 3.57 -23.95
CA PRO A 16 3.43 4.05 -23.44
C PRO A 16 3.72 5.33 -22.66
N VAL A 17 3.04 6.41 -23.03
CA VAL A 17 3.01 7.64 -22.23
C VAL A 17 2.49 7.22 -20.85
N ALA A 18 3.40 7.08 -19.89
CA ALA A 18 3.03 6.93 -18.50
C ALA A 18 2.11 8.10 -18.19
N SER A 19 0.87 7.81 -17.77
CA SER A 19 -0.04 8.86 -17.35
C SER A 19 0.68 9.69 -16.30
N ASN A 20 0.89 10.96 -16.60
CA ASN A 20 1.52 11.94 -15.72
C ASN A 20 0.56 12.32 -14.56
N GLY A 21 -0.15 11.34 -14.01
CA GLY A 21 -1.08 11.50 -12.91
C GLY A 21 -0.33 11.41 -11.60
N SER A 22 0.02 12.54 -11.00
CA SER A 22 0.40 12.58 -9.59
C SER A 22 -0.71 11.95 -8.76
N LEU A 23 -0.36 11.10 -7.80
CA LEU A 23 -1.32 10.53 -6.88
C LEU A 23 -1.91 11.65 -6.02
N GLU A 24 -3.17 12.01 -6.21
CA GLU A 24 -3.80 13.12 -5.50
C GLU A 24 -4.22 12.73 -4.07
N VAL A 25 -4.30 13.71 -3.17
CA VAL A 25 -4.86 13.53 -1.81
C VAL A 25 -6.28 12.96 -1.85
N ALA A 26 -7.04 13.26 -2.91
CA ALA A 26 -8.38 12.71 -3.17
C ALA A 26 -8.45 11.17 -3.18
N VAL A 27 -7.33 10.46 -3.39
CA VAL A 27 -7.31 8.98 -3.35
C VAL A 27 -7.62 8.45 -1.95
N ILE A 28 -7.41 9.25 -0.90
CA ILE A 28 -7.70 8.86 0.48
C ILE A 28 -9.17 9.16 0.78
N PRO A 29 -10.02 8.17 1.11
CA PRO A 29 -11.46 8.37 1.26
C PRO A 29 -11.85 9.44 2.28
N SER A 30 -11.10 9.58 3.37
CA SER A 30 -11.35 10.57 4.42
C SER A 30 -11.08 12.02 3.97
N ALA A 31 -10.43 12.24 2.83
CA ALA A 31 -10.28 13.56 2.21
C ALA A 31 -11.62 14.15 1.71
N GLN A 32 -12.64 13.30 1.56
CA GLN A 32 -13.97 13.65 1.06
C GLN A 32 -15.08 13.13 1.98
N CYS A 33 -14.99 13.46 3.27
CA CYS A 33 -15.99 13.10 4.26
C CYS A 33 -16.61 14.33 4.94
N GLU A 34 -17.89 14.20 5.35
CA GLU A 34 -18.51 15.25 6.15
C GLU A 34 -17.90 15.26 7.55
N LEU A 35 -17.46 16.45 7.99
CA LEU A 35 -16.81 16.63 9.29
C LEU A 35 -17.78 17.27 10.28
N VAL A 36 -17.88 16.66 11.47
CA VAL A 36 -18.41 17.34 12.65
C VAL A 36 -17.45 18.47 13.02
N SER A 37 -17.97 19.67 13.21
CA SER A 37 -17.16 20.86 13.51
C SER A 37 -17.72 21.63 14.71
N VAL A 38 -16.87 22.45 15.33
CA VAL A 38 -17.24 23.30 16.47
C VAL A 38 -16.90 24.75 16.20
N LYS A 39 -17.48 25.66 16.98
CA LYS A 39 -17.16 27.10 16.94
C LYS A 39 -16.14 27.43 18.03
N ARG A 40 -15.44 28.55 17.89
CA ARG A 40 -14.52 29.08 18.93
C ARG A 40 -15.17 29.23 20.31
N THR A 41 -16.46 29.53 20.33
CA THR A 41 -17.25 29.75 21.54
C THR A 41 -17.90 28.49 22.10
N THR A 42 -17.79 27.34 21.41
CA THR A 42 -18.38 26.08 21.88
C THR A 42 -17.78 25.71 23.23
N PRO A 43 -18.60 25.44 24.27
CA PRO A 43 -18.14 25.01 25.58
C PRO A 43 -17.30 23.74 25.50
N LEU A 44 -16.22 23.66 26.28
CA LEU A 44 -15.32 22.51 26.24
C LEU A 44 -16.03 21.17 26.55
N PRO A 45 -16.97 21.06 27.51
CA PRO A 45 -17.71 19.82 27.72
C PRO A 45 -18.51 19.36 26.50
N GLU A 46 -19.04 20.29 25.71
CA GLU A 46 -19.75 19.98 24.46
C GLU A 46 -18.76 19.45 23.42
N VAL A 47 -17.58 20.05 23.29
CA VAL A 47 -16.53 19.55 22.40
C VAL A 47 -16.11 18.13 22.78
N GLN A 48 -15.84 17.87 24.07
CA GLN A 48 -15.47 16.55 24.56
C GLN A 48 -16.59 15.53 24.32
N ALA A 49 -17.85 15.92 24.52
CA ALA A 49 -18.99 15.05 24.23
C ALA A 49 -19.08 14.67 22.75
N LEU A 50 -18.83 15.61 21.83
CA LEU A 50 -18.77 15.32 20.39
C LEU A 50 -17.61 14.38 20.06
N MET A 51 -16.42 14.63 20.61
CA MET A 51 -15.25 13.77 20.40
C MET A 51 -15.49 12.35 20.90
N ILE A 52 -16.11 12.17 22.07
CA ILE A 52 -16.46 10.85 22.62
C ILE A 52 -17.56 10.18 21.78
N ARG A 53 -18.63 10.91 21.44
CA ARG A 53 -19.80 10.36 20.73
C ARG A 53 -19.42 9.80 19.36
N TYR A 54 -18.52 10.48 18.66
CA TYR A 54 -18.12 10.12 17.31
C TYR A 54 -16.74 9.46 17.23
N ASP A 55 -16.12 9.16 18.38
CA ASP A 55 -14.79 8.57 18.49
C ASP A 55 -13.70 9.34 17.69
N TYR A 56 -13.74 10.67 17.81
CA TYR A 56 -12.80 11.56 17.13
C TYR A 56 -11.67 12.01 18.04
N SER A 57 -10.46 12.01 17.49
CA SER A 57 -9.27 12.55 18.17
C SER A 57 -9.08 14.06 17.96
N GLN A 58 -9.74 14.62 16.94
CA GLN A 58 -9.69 16.04 16.60
C GLN A 58 -10.98 16.50 15.93
N LEU A 59 -11.28 17.79 16.09
CA LEU A 59 -12.40 18.48 15.44
C LEU A 59 -11.92 19.79 14.80
N PRO A 60 -12.37 20.12 13.58
CA PRO A 60 -12.15 21.44 13.00
C PRO A 60 -12.92 22.50 13.80
N VAL A 61 -12.22 23.59 14.12
CA VAL A 61 -12.83 24.79 14.70
C VAL A 61 -13.13 25.77 13.56
N MET A 62 -14.40 25.99 13.28
CA MET A 62 -14.86 26.84 12.18
C MET A 62 -15.22 28.25 12.64
N SER A 63 -15.31 29.18 11.69
CA SER A 63 -15.90 30.50 11.90
C SER A 63 -17.37 30.37 12.33
N SER A 64 -17.94 31.42 12.93
CA SER A 64 -19.36 31.42 13.31
C SER A 64 -20.30 31.22 12.11
N ALA A 65 -19.86 31.63 10.91
CA ALA A 65 -20.55 31.44 9.63
C ALA A 65 -20.30 30.06 8.99
N GLY A 66 -19.42 29.23 9.55
CA GLY A 66 -19.14 27.86 9.08
C GLY A 66 -18.32 27.76 7.80
N ASN A 67 -17.83 28.87 7.26
CA ASN A 67 -17.16 28.93 5.95
C ASN A 67 -15.63 28.91 6.01
N GLU A 68 -15.03 29.13 7.19
CA GLU A 68 -13.59 29.31 7.31
C GLU A 68 -13.04 28.51 8.50
N LEU A 69 -12.01 27.71 8.27
CA LEU A 69 -11.31 26.97 9.33
C LEU A 69 -10.43 27.91 10.14
N ARG A 70 -10.72 28.03 11.43
CA ARG A 70 -9.96 28.87 12.37
C ARG A 70 -8.82 28.12 13.05
N GLY A 71 -8.89 26.79 13.08
CA GLY A 71 -7.90 25.92 13.71
C GLY A 71 -8.48 24.54 13.99
N ALA A 72 -7.83 23.79 14.85
CA ALA A 72 -8.28 22.49 15.33
C ALA A 72 -8.32 22.44 16.85
N ILE A 73 -9.13 21.55 17.38
CA ILE A 73 -9.02 21.09 18.76
C ILE A 73 -8.84 19.58 18.76
N SER A 74 -7.89 19.09 19.54
CA SER A 74 -7.59 17.67 19.73
C SER A 74 -7.48 17.32 21.21
N TRP A 75 -7.53 16.03 21.55
CA TRP A 75 -7.32 15.56 22.94
C TRP A 75 -6.00 16.06 23.52
N GLU A 76 -4.94 16.06 22.71
CA GLU A 76 -3.64 16.61 23.10
C GLU A 76 -3.73 18.11 23.42
N SER A 77 -4.38 18.90 22.55
CA SER A 77 -4.50 20.35 22.76
C SER A 77 -5.32 20.70 24.02
N ILE A 78 -6.34 19.89 24.32
CA ILE A 78 -7.17 20.01 25.53
C ILE A 78 -6.32 19.69 26.75
N ALA A 79 -5.60 18.57 26.74
CA ALA A 79 -4.73 18.18 27.83
C ALA A 79 -3.65 19.25 28.13
N ARG A 80 -3.00 19.77 27.08
CA ARG A 80 -2.01 20.85 27.21
C ARG A 80 -2.62 22.12 27.81
N ALA A 81 -3.82 22.52 27.37
CA ALA A 81 -4.51 23.69 27.91
C ALA A 81 -4.94 23.50 29.37
N SER A 82 -5.37 22.30 29.74
CA SER A 82 -5.74 21.94 31.12
C SER A 82 -4.57 21.92 32.10
N VAL A 83 -3.35 21.68 31.62
CA VAL A 83 -2.14 21.83 32.45
C VAL A 83 -1.80 23.31 32.68
N ALA A 84 -2.03 24.15 31.67
CA ALA A 84 -1.75 25.58 31.74
C ALA A 84 -2.83 26.39 32.51
N GLY A 85 -4.01 25.83 32.72
CA GLY A 85 -5.11 26.49 33.41
C GLY A 85 -6.42 25.72 33.33
N SER A 86 -7.55 26.42 33.40
CA SER A 86 -8.89 25.82 33.33
C SER A 86 -9.60 26.26 32.04
N PRO A 87 -9.34 25.59 30.90
CA PRO A 87 -9.99 25.93 29.64
C PRO A 87 -11.50 25.71 29.75
N SER A 88 -12.27 26.63 29.18
CA SER A 88 -13.73 26.65 29.28
C SER A 88 -14.44 26.47 27.94
N LYS A 89 -13.77 26.82 26.84
CA LYS A 89 -14.30 26.80 25.47
C LYS A 89 -13.25 26.36 24.46
N ALA A 90 -13.70 26.01 23.25
CA ALA A 90 -12.85 25.52 22.18
C ALA A 90 -11.64 26.45 21.88
N ASN A 91 -11.85 27.78 21.88
CA ASN A 91 -10.79 28.75 21.62
C ASN A 91 -9.60 28.66 22.59
N ASP A 92 -9.83 28.22 23.84
CA ASP A 92 -8.78 28.14 24.87
C ASP A 92 -7.81 26.98 24.57
N CYS A 93 -8.31 25.96 23.87
CA CYS A 93 -7.53 24.76 23.49
C CYS A 93 -7.09 24.79 22.03
N MET A 94 -7.70 25.63 21.19
CA MET A 94 -7.51 25.61 19.74
C MET A 94 -6.04 25.82 19.34
N ARG A 95 -5.60 25.11 18.31
CA ARG A 95 -4.29 25.24 17.66
C ARG A 95 -4.44 25.53 16.18
N VAL A 96 -3.39 26.07 15.57
CA VAL A 96 -3.34 26.24 14.12
C VAL A 96 -3.42 24.85 13.47
N ALA A 97 -4.21 24.75 12.39
CA ALA A 97 -4.41 23.50 11.68
C ALA A 97 -3.98 23.67 10.24
N ARG A 98 -3.24 22.69 9.73
CA ARG A 98 -2.76 22.72 8.36
C ARG A 98 -3.87 22.41 7.38
N ARG A 99 -3.82 23.10 6.24
CA ARG A 99 -4.74 22.94 5.12
C ARG A 99 -4.00 22.34 3.94
N VAL A 100 -4.63 21.40 3.26
CA VAL A 100 -4.11 20.74 2.06
C VAL A 100 -5.21 20.77 0.98
N ASP A 101 -4.83 20.97 -0.27
CA ASP A 101 -5.77 20.96 -1.39
C ASP A 101 -6.12 19.52 -1.79
N LEU A 102 -7.39 19.26 -2.07
CA LEU A 102 -7.91 17.94 -2.43
C LEU A 102 -7.18 17.33 -3.64
N HIS A 103 -6.79 18.16 -4.60
CA HIS A 103 -6.14 17.75 -5.85
C HIS A 103 -4.62 17.96 -5.82
N SER A 104 -4.06 18.29 -4.65
CA SER A 104 -2.60 18.35 -4.50
C SER A 104 -1.98 16.96 -4.50
N ASP A 105 -0.70 16.91 -4.89
CA ASP A 105 0.10 15.68 -4.84
C ASP A 105 0.21 15.14 -3.41
N LEU A 106 -0.17 13.87 -3.24
CA LEU A 106 -0.19 13.18 -1.96
C LEU A 106 1.21 13.08 -1.36
N PHE A 107 2.23 12.76 -2.16
CA PHE A 107 3.59 12.59 -1.65
C PHE A 107 4.13 13.88 -1.05
N SER A 108 3.80 15.02 -1.65
CA SER A 108 4.10 16.35 -1.14
C SER A 108 3.35 16.67 0.16
N ALA A 109 2.16 16.10 0.37
CA ALA A 109 1.37 16.28 1.59
C ALA A 109 1.80 15.34 2.75
N ILE A 110 2.46 14.22 2.48
CA ILE A 110 2.86 13.22 3.49
C ILE A 110 3.64 13.81 4.68
N PRO A 111 4.71 14.62 4.48
CA PRO A 111 5.46 15.17 5.60
C PRO A 111 4.58 15.98 6.55
N ALA A 112 3.69 16.79 5.98
CA ALA A 112 2.71 17.58 6.72
C ALA A 112 1.72 16.73 7.53
N ILE A 113 1.25 15.60 6.98
CA ILE A 113 0.36 14.66 7.68
C ILE A 113 1.10 13.99 8.84
N ILE A 114 2.36 13.60 8.65
CA ILE A 114 3.18 12.94 9.67
C ILE A 114 3.49 13.91 10.82
N ASP A 115 3.96 15.11 10.49
CA ASP A 115 4.39 16.11 11.49
C ASP A 115 3.24 16.54 12.41
N ASP A 116 2.07 16.80 11.82
CA ASP A 116 0.91 17.32 12.56
C ASP A 116 -0.06 16.20 13.02
N GLY A 117 0.18 14.95 12.61
CA GLY A 117 -0.69 13.79 12.83
C GLY A 117 -1.97 13.77 11.97
N TYR A 118 -2.38 14.91 11.44
CA TYR A 118 -3.50 15.08 10.53
C TYR A 118 -3.42 16.40 9.75
N VAL A 119 -4.16 16.48 8.64
CA VAL A 119 -4.40 17.71 7.88
C VAL A 119 -5.87 17.83 7.51
N PHE A 120 -6.38 19.06 7.40
CA PHE A 120 -7.70 19.29 6.83
C PHE A 120 -7.62 19.51 5.33
N VAL A 121 -8.49 18.83 4.60
CA VAL A 121 -8.54 18.86 3.15
C VAL A 121 -9.60 19.86 2.69
N PHE A 122 -9.25 20.66 1.69
CA PHE A 122 -10.12 21.66 1.08
C PHE A 122 -10.30 21.37 -0.40
N SER A 123 -11.53 21.53 -0.88
CA SER A 123 -11.78 21.51 -2.33
C SER A 123 -11.27 22.79 -3.00
N ASN A 124 -11.16 22.77 -4.33
CA ASN A 124 -10.84 23.93 -5.16
C ASN A 124 -11.75 25.15 -4.96
N ARG A 125 -12.92 24.98 -4.32
CA ARG A 125 -13.84 26.08 -3.94
C ARG A 125 -13.58 26.65 -2.55
N GLY A 126 -12.49 26.25 -1.89
CA GLY A 126 -12.12 26.67 -0.54
C GLY A 126 -13.05 26.11 0.55
N LYS A 127 -13.86 25.10 0.24
CA LYS A 127 -14.75 24.44 1.21
C LYS A 127 -13.99 23.31 1.89
N LEU A 128 -14.14 23.19 3.21
CA LEU A 128 -13.68 22.04 3.97
C LEU A 128 -14.32 20.75 3.40
N SER A 129 -13.47 19.84 2.93
CA SER A 129 -13.83 18.62 2.20
C SER A 129 -13.68 17.37 3.06
N GLY A 130 -12.73 17.37 4.00
CA GLY A 130 -12.42 16.20 4.82
C GLY A 130 -11.18 16.39 5.66
N ILE A 131 -10.68 15.29 6.20
CA ILE A 131 -9.48 15.22 7.04
C ILE A 131 -8.68 14.00 6.63
N VAL A 132 -7.36 14.13 6.56
CA VAL A 132 -6.46 12.98 6.36
C VAL A 132 -5.56 12.86 7.58
N THR A 133 -5.57 11.68 8.20
CA THR A 133 -4.75 11.35 9.37
C THR A 133 -3.61 10.43 8.98
N THR A 134 -2.62 10.27 9.87
CA THR A 134 -1.57 9.26 9.72
C THR A 134 -2.14 7.84 9.66
N THR A 135 -3.25 7.57 10.35
CA THR A 135 -3.97 6.28 10.25
C THR A 135 -4.52 6.07 8.85
N ASP A 136 -5.15 7.07 8.24
CA ASP A 136 -5.68 6.97 6.88
C ASP A 136 -4.56 6.74 5.86
N LEU A 137 -3.44 7.44 6.03
CA LEU A 137 -2.25 7.25 5.20
C LEU A 137 -1.69 5.82 5.35
N ALA A 138 -1.62 5.29 6.57
CA ALA A 138 -1.16 3.93 6.83
C ALA A 138 -2.08 2.88 6.21
N LEU A 139 -3.41 3.09 6.27
CA LEU A 139 -4.38 2.22 5.62
C LEU A 139 -4.22 2.25 4.10
N GLN A 140 -4.08 3.44 3.50
CA GLN A 140 -3.89 3.57 2.06
C GLN A 140 -2.58 2.92 1.60
N PHE A 141 -1.49 3.11 2.34
CA PHE A 141 -0.23 2.45 2.06
C PHE A 141 -0.36 0.93 2.20
N ASN A 142 -1.07 0.44 3.22
CA ASN A 142 -1.30 -1.00 3.39
C ASN A 142 -2.03 -1.59 2.18
N LEU A 143 -3.09 -0.95 1.69
CA LEU A 143 -3.84 -1.39 0.52
C LEU A 143 -2.94 -1.51 -0.72
N LEU A 144 -2.07 -0.52 -0.95
CA LEU A 144 -1.17 -0.49 -2.10
C LEU A 144 0.00 -1.48 -1.98
N ALA A 145 0.57 -1.64 -0.78
CA ALA A 145 1.75 -2.46 -0.55
C ALA A 145 1.43 -3.95 -0.37
N ARG A 146 0.23 -4.27 0.17
CA ARG A 146 -0.18 -5.63 0.54
C ARG A 146 0.00 -6.66 -0.58
N PRO A 147 -0.39 -6.41 -1.85
CA PRO A 147 -0.21 -7.39 -2.92
C PRO A 147 1.25 -7.78 -3.12
N PHE A 148 2.16 -6.81 -3.15
CA PHE A 148 3.60 -7.02 -3.31
C PHE A 148 4.19 -7.80 -2.13
N LEU A 149 3.80 -7.45 -0.90
CA LEU A 149 4.28 -8.11 0.30
C LEU A 149 3.82 -9.56 0.41
N GLN A 150 2.56 -9.86 0.06
CA GLN A 150 2.04 -11.22 0.08
C GLN A 150 2.72 -12.12 -0.94
N ILE A 151 2.97 -11.61 -2.15
CA ILE A 151 3.68 -12.35 -3.19
C ILE A 151 5.13 -12.58 -2.77
N GLY A 152 5.83 -11.53 -2.33
CA GLY A 152 7.20 -11.64 -1.85
C GLY A 152 7.37 -12.61 -0.68
N GLU A 153 6.37 -12.66 0.22
CA GLU A 153 6.30 -13.68 1.27
C GLU A 153 6.23 -15.08 0.67
N CYS A 154 5.30 -15.31 -0.24
CA CYS A 154 5.13 -16.60 -0.91
C CYS A 154 6.44 -17.06 -1.59
N GLU A 155 7.08 -16.17 -2.35
CA GLU A 155 8.35 -16.51 -3.01
C GLU A 155 9.43 -16.89 -2.00
N ARG A 156 9.52 -16.15 -0.88
CA ARG A 156 10.51 -16.42 0.15
C ARG A 156 10.28 -17.77 0.81
N GLN A 157 9.03 -18.12 1.11
CA GLN A 157 8.68 -19.43 1.67
C GLN A 157 8.99 -20.57 0.70
N LEU A 158 8.69 -20.40 -0.59
CA LEU A 158 9.05 -21.38 -1.63
C LEU A 158 10.57 -21.58 -1.70
N ARG A 159 11.35 -20.50 -1.65
CA ARG A 159 12.81 -20.58 -1.63
C ARG A 159 13.34 -21.28 -0.38
N GLN A 160 12.80 -20.96 0.79
CA GLN A 160 13.16 -21.62 2.05
C GLN A 160 12.89 -23.14 2.00
N LEU A 161 11.77 -23.55 1.42
CA LEU A 161 11.45 -24.96 1.23
C LEU A 161 12.49 -25.66 0.34
N LEU A 162 12.87 -25.02 -0.78
CA LEU A 162 13.89 -25.57 -1.66
C LEU A 162 15.27 -25.65 -0.97
N ASP A 163 15.69 -24.61 -0.26
CA ASP A 163 16.98 -24.60 0.46
C ASP A 163 17.04 -25.66 1.57
N LYS A 164 15.90 -26.03 2.16
CA LYS A 164 15.81 -27.11 3.16
C LYS A 164 15.99 -28.50 2.53
N THR A 165 15.54 -28.70 1.29
CA THR A 165 15.46 -30.04 0.66
C THR A 165 16.58 -30.33 -0.34
N PHE A 166 17.14 -29.30 -0.98
CA PHE A 166 18.11 -29.45 -2.06
C PHE A 166 19.45 -28.82 -1.68
N ALA A 167 20.54 -29.34 -2.26
CA ALA A 167 21.85 -28.75 -2.06
C ALA A 167 21.94 -27.41 -2.80
N SER A 168 22.62 -26.42 -2.22
CA SER A 168 22.71 -25.08 -2.80
C SER A 168 23.28 -25.07 -4.21
N THR A 169 24.20 -25.98 -4.53
CA THR A 169 24.76 -26.13 -5.88
C THR A 169 23.73 -26.59 -6.89
N GLU A 170 22.84 -27.53 -6.52
CA GLU A 170 21.76 -28.02 -7.40
C GLU A 170 20.79 -26.89 -7.79
N LEU A 171 20.49 -26.01 -6.83
CA LEU A 171 19.58 -24.88 -7.02
C LEU A 171 20.22 -23.77 -7.88
N VAL A 172 21.50 -23.47 -7.64
CA VAL A 172 22.25 -22.50 -8.45
C VAL A 172 22.43 -23.00 -9.89
N ASP A 173 22.70 -24.30 -10.09
CA ASP A 173 22.81 -24.90 -11.41
C ASP A 173 21.48 -24.91 -12.18
N ALA A 174 20.36 -24.93 -11.47
CA ALA A 174 19.03 -24.81 -12.04
C ALA A 174 18.65 -23.37 -12.43
N SER A 175 19.37 -22.36 -11.93
CA SER A 175 19.15 -20.96 -12.27
C SER A 175 19.96 -20.53 -13.49
N ARG A 176 19.33 -19.82 -14.42
CA ARG A 176 19.98 -19.27 -15.61
C ARG A 176 20.93 -18.12 -15.27
N TYR A 177 20.64 -17.37 -14.20
CA TYR A 177 21.37 -16.15 -13.83
C TYR A 177 22.07 -16.23 -12.47
N GLY A 178 21.79 -17.25 -11.66
CA GLY A 178 22.31 -17.39 -10.30
C GLY A 178 23.82 -17.27 -10.18
N LYS A 179 24.55 -17.94 -11.08
CA LYS A 179 26.03 -17.89 -11.13
C LYS A 179 26.60 -16.52 -11.46
N LYS A 180 25.85 -15.65 -12.13
CA LYS A 180 26.30 -14.31 -12.53
C LYS A 180 26.07 -13.26 -11.44
N ASN A 181 25.07 -13.46 -10.59
CA ASN A 181 24.69 -12.50 -9.55
C ASN A 181 25.42 -12.75 -8.21
N GLY A 182 26.08 -13.90 -8.05
CA GLY A 182 26.73 -14.29 -6.79
C GLY A 182 25.77 -14.84 -5.73
N ASP A 183 24.50 -15.06 -6.11
CA ASP A 183 23.48 -15.62 -5.23
C ASP A 183 23.72 -17.12 -4.98
N THR A 184 23.38 -17.59 -3.78
CA THR A 184 23.52 -18.99 -3.37
C THR A 184 22.18 -19.62 -3.05
N GLY A 185 22.03 -20.93 -3.30
CA GLY A 185 20.80 -21.66 -2.98
C GLY A 185 19.61 -21.21 -3.82
N ALA A 186 18.41 -21.26 -3.24
CA ALA A 186 17.16 -20.89 -3.91
C ALA A 186 17.02 -19.37 -4.13
N ALA A 187 17.83 -18.54 -3.44
CA ALA A 187 17.88 -17.09 -3.68
C ALA A 187 18.27 -16.75 -5.13
N ALA A 188 19.05 -17.62 -5.77
CA ALA A 188 19.44 -17.51 -7.17
C ALA A 188 18.28 -17.71 -8.16
N MET A 189 17.12 -18.20 -7.71
CA MET A 189 16.01 -18.62 -8.57
C MET A 189 14.87 -17.60 -8.58
N THR A 190 14.37 -17.33 -9.78
CA THR A 190 13.09 -16.63 -10.01
C THR A 190 11.90 -17.57 -9.77
N LEU A 191 10.68 -17.03 -9.56
CA LEU A 191 9.46 -17.85 -9.48
C LEU A 191 9.27 -18.76 -10.70
N GLY A 192 9.58 -18.27 -11.90
CA GLY A 192 9.51 -19.06 -13.13
C GLY A 192 10.50 -20.24 -13.11
N GLU A 193 11.71 -20.04 -12.61
CA GLU A 193 12.69 -21.12 -12.46
C GLU A 193 12.30 -22.11 -11.36
N ILE A 194 11.71 -21.64 -10.26
CA ILE A 194 11.14 -22.50 -9.20
C ILE A 194 10.04 -23.39 -9.78
N LYS A 195 9.12 -22.82 -10.58
CA LYS A 195 8.07 -23.56 -11.28
C LYS A 195 8.68 -24.68 -12.13
N ILE A 196 9.62 -24.35 -13.02
CA ILE A 196 10.28 -25.31 -13.92
C ILE A 196 11.02 -26.39 -13.13
N PHE A 197 11.67 -26.01 -12.03
CA PHE A 197 12.40 -26.94 -11.17
C PHE A 197 11.46 -27.95 -10.50
N LEU A 198 10.32 -27.50 -9.99
CA LEU A 198 9.30 -28.34 -9.36
C LEU A 198 8.54 -29.21 -10.38
N SER A 199 8.45 -28.79 -11.65
CA SER A 199 7.86 -29.60 -12.72
C SER A 199 8.63 -30.90 -12.99
N LYS A 200 9.91 -31.00 -12.61
CA LYS A 200 10.70 -32.23 -12.83
C LYS A 200 10.24 -33.34 -11.87
N PRO A 201 9.86 -34.55 -12.37
CA PRO A 201 9.35 -35.62 -11.51
C PRO A 201 10.34 -36.04 -10.41
N ASP A 202 11.63 -36.06 -10.72
CA ASP A 202 12.67 -36.46 -9.77
C ASP A 202 12.82 -35.46 -8.62
N ASN A 203 12.73 -34.16 -8.93
CA ASN A 203 12.75 -33.10 -7.92
C ASN A 203 11.49 -33.16 -7.05
N TRP A 204 10.33 -33.37 -7.66
CA TRP A 204 9.08 -33.52 -6.92
C TRP A 204 9.12 -34.70 -5.94
N LYS A 205 9.67 -35.84 -6.40
CA LYS A 205 9.86 -37.03 -5.56
C LYS A 205 10.81 -36.76 -4.40
N LYS A 206 11.90 -36.00 -4.63
CA LYS A 206 12.85 -35.58 -3.59
C LYS A 206 12.21 -34.61 -2.57
N LEU A 207 11.28 -33.76 -3.01
CA LEU A 207 10.52 -32.87 -2.14
C LEU A 207 9.63 -33.62 -1.13
N GLY A 208 9.21 -34.85 -1.48
CA GLY A 208 8.46 -35.73 -0.57
C GLY A 208 7.01 -35.30 -0.33
N VAL A 209 6.45 -34.46 -1.20
CA VAL A 209 5.07 -33.96 -1.09
C VAL A 209 4.09 -34.96 -1.70
N THR A 210 2.99 -35.21 -0.97
CA THR A 210 1.93 -36.15 -1.38
C THR A 210 0.89 -35.55 -2.33
N LEU A 211 0.87 -34.23 -2.50
CA LEU A 211 -0.04 -33.55 -3.42
C LEU A 211 0.32 -33.79 -4.89
N PRO A 212 -0.66 -33.70 -5.81
CA PRO A 212 -0.42 -33.78 -7.24
C PRO A 212 0.53 -32.68 -7.71
N ARG A 213 1.65 -33.07 -8.33
CA ARG A 213 2.69 -32.16 -8.84
C ARG A 213 2.11 -31.05 -9.72
N GLU A 214 1.31 -31.42 -10.72
CA GLU A 214 0.79 -30.47 -11.71
C GLU A 214 -0.02 -29.35 -11.04
N VAL A 215 -0.88 -29.71 -10.08
CA VAL A 215 -1.71 -28.73 -9.35
C VAL A 215 -0.85 -27.70 -8.62
N VAL A 216 0.22 -28.13 -7.96
CA VAL A 216 1.11 -27.21 -7.23
C VAL A 216 1.96 -26.37 -8.19
N VAL A 217 2.45 -26.97 -9.28
CA VAL A 217 3.22 -26.26 -10.31
C VAL A 217 2.39 -25.18 -10.98
N ASP A 218 1.12 -25.46 -11.29
CA ASP A 218 0.19 -24.49 -11.85
C ASP A 218 -0.08 -23.36 -10.85
N TRP A 219 -0.30 -23.70 -9.59
CA TRP A 219 -0.51 -22.71 -8.52
C TRP A 219 0.68 -21.76 -8.34
N VAL A 220 1.92 -22.27 -8.36
CA VAL A 220 3.14 -21.43 -8.36
C VAL A 220 3.20 -20.55 -9.61
N GLY A 221 2.72 -21.05 -10.75
CA GLY A 221 2.57 -20.29 -11.99
C GLY A 221 1.60 -19.12 -11.86
N GLU A 222 0.41 -19.35 -11.30
CA GLU A 222 -0.60 -18.31 -11.07
C GLU A 222 -0.06 -17.17 -10.19
N VAL A 223 0.72 -17.50 -9.15
CA VAL A 223 1.40 -16.48 -8.32
C VAL A 223 2.40 -15.66 -9.14
N GLY A 224 3.14 -16.30 -10.06
CA GLY A 224 4.05 -15.62 -10.98
C GLY A 224 3.32 -14.69 -11.96
N ASP A 225 2.17 -15.12 -12.49
CA ASP A 225 1.35 -14.32 -13.41
C ASP A 225 0.72 -13.12 -12.70
N LEU A 226 0.22 -13.31 -11.47
CA LEU A 226 -0.26 -12.23 -10.61
C LEU A 226 0.85 -11.22 -10.31
N ARG A 227 2.06 -11.70 -9.95
CA ARG A 227 3.22 -10.82 -9.74
C ARG A 227 3.49 -9.93 -10.94
N ASN A 228 3.44 -10.50 -12.14
CA ASN A 228 3.68 -9.77 -13.38
C ASN A 228 2.59 -8.73 -13.66
N ARG A 229 1.31 -9.09 -13.47
CA ARG A 229 0.19 -8.14 -13.66
C ARG A 229 0.27 -6.95 -12.70
N ILE A 230 0.56 -7.22 -11.43
CA ILE A 230 0.75 -6.17 -10.41
C ILE A 230 1.96 -5.29 -10.76
N ALA A 231 3.10 -5.89 -11.15
CA ALA A 231 4.30 -5.14 -11.51
C ALA A 231 4.09 -4.22 -12.73
N HIS A 232 3.16 -4.57 -13.63
CA HIS A 232 2.80 -3.75 -14.79
C HIS A 232 1.63 -2.78 -14.52
N PHE A 233 1.16 -2.64 -13.27
CA PHE A 233 0.01 -1.80 -12.89
C PHE A 233 -1.25 -2.07 -13.76
N LYS A 234 -1.43 -3.33 -14.20
CA LYS A 234 -2.52 -3.72 -15.13
C LYS A 234 -3.82 -4.14 -14.42
N SER A 235 -4.01 -3.79 -13.16
CA SER A 235 -5.12 -4.36 -12.37
C SER A 235 -5.63 -3.38 -11.32
N ASP A 236 -6.96 -3.25 -11.23
CA ASP A 236 -7.64 -2.56 -10.15
C ASP A 236 -7.63 -3.44 -8.88
N ALA A 237 -7.68 -2.81 -7.70
CA ALA A 237 -7.52 -3.51 -6.42
C ALA A 237 -8.61 -4.56 -6.15
N ASP A 238 -9.82 -4.36 -6.69
CA ASP A 238 -10.94 -5.29 -6.55
C ASP A 238 -10.78 -6.55 -7.41
N ASP A 239 -10.02 -6.48 -8.51
CA ASP A 239 -9.84 -7.59 -9.45
C ASP A 239 -8.88 -8.67 -8.96
N ILE A 240 -8.08 -8.39 -7.93
CA ILE A 240 -6.99 -9.28 -7.47
C ILE A 240 -7.25 -9.92 -6.10
N HIS A 241 -8.43 -9.71 -5.49
CA HIS A 241 -8.72 -10.17 -4.14
C HIS A 241 -8.61 -11.71 -4.00
N ASP A 242 -9.29 -12.45 -4.87
CA ASP A 242 -9.32 -13.91 -4.84
C ASP A 242 -7.94 -14.50 -5.13
N GLU A 243 -7.18 -13.87 -6.02
CA GLU A 243 -5.83 -14.30 -6.38
C GLU A 243 -4.85 -14.09 -5.21
N LEU A 244 -5.00 -12.99 -4.45
CA LEU A 244 -4.24 -12.78 -3.21
C LEU A 244 -4.61 -13.77 -2.11
N LEU A 245 -5.85 -14.28 -2.09
CA LEU A 245 -6.25 -15.38 -1.22
C LEU A 245 -5.55 -16.68 -1.63
N GLN A 246 -5.43 -16.95 -2.94
CA GLN A 246 -4.66 -18.10 -3.46
C GLN A 246 -3.18 -18.01 -3.07
N VAL A 247 -2.54 -16.84 -3.24
CA VAL A 247 -1.15 -16.61 -2.80
C VAL A 247 -0.99 -16.91 -1.31
N ARG A 248 -1.92 -16.42 -0.48
CA ARG A 248 -1.89 -16.64 0.96
C ARG A 248 -2.02 -18.12 1.30
N THR A 249 -2.94 -18.81 0.65
CA THR A 249 -3.22 -20.23 0.90
C THR A 249 -2.01 -21.09 0.50
N LEU A 250 -1.36 -20.77 -0.63
CA LEU A 250 -0.10 -21.42 -1.03
C LEU A 250 0.99 -21.18 0.02
N THR A 251 1.13 -19.94 0.48
CA THR A 251 2.12 -19.55 1.49
C THR A 251 1.93 -20.32 2.80
N GLU A 252 0.69 -20.40 3.29
CA GLU A 252 0.36 -21.14 4.51
C GLU A 252 0.63 -22.63 4.36
N TRP A 253 0.30 -23.22 3.20
CA TRP A 253 0.62 -24.61 2.90
C TRP A 253 2.14 -24.86 2.86
N VAL A 254 2.92 -24.03 2.14
CA VAL A 254 4.39 -24.17 2.07
C VAL A 254 5.02 -24.12 3.47
N ARG A 255 4.51 -23.26 4.36
CA ARG A 255 4.98 -23.20 5.75
C ARG A 255 4.77 -24.50 6.53
N THR A 256 3.75 -25.30 6.21
CA THR A 256 3.56 -26.61 6.85
C THR A 256 4.61 -27.65 6.47
N LEU A 257 5.39 -27.39 5.41
CA LEU A 257 6.46 -28.26 4.93
C LEU A 257 7.86 -27.86 5.46
N LEU A 258 7.98 -26.67 6.05
CA LEU A 258 9.18 -26.17 6.72
C LEU A 258 9.35 -26.77 8.13
#